data_AF-A0A2P5NW41-F1
#
_entry.id   AF-A0A2P5NW41-F1
#
_cell.length_a   1.000
_cell.length_b   1.000
_cell.length_c   1.000
_cell.angle_alpha   90.00
_cell.angle_beta   90.00
_cell.angle_gamma   90.00
#
_symmetry.space_group_name_H-M   'P 1'
#
loop_
_entity.id
_entity.type
_entity.pdbx_description
1 polymer ?
#
loop_
_entity_poly.entity_id
_entity_poly.type
_entity_poly.pdbx_seq_one_letter_code
_entity_poly.pdbx_strand_id
1 'polypeptide(L)' 'MRFDASYFIDLCQKSGFKLSREGGLLVYSTGRKRVEGADFFIDAMRQHKAEIMPLLEDANAVKQLDLFDS' A
#
# COMPACT_ATOMS: atom_id res chain seq x y z
N MET A 1 16.53 7.38 14.63
CA MET A 1 16.43 6.36 13.57
C MET A 1 15.36 6.85 12.61
N ARG A 2 15.66 7.01 11.32
CA ARG A 2 14.71 7.55 10.33
C ARG A 2 13.81 6.40 9.86
N PHE A 3 12.52 6.64 9.70
CA PHE A 3 11.61 5.62 9.17
C PHE A 3 11.98 5.33 7.70
N ASP A 4 12.05 4.05 7.34
CA ASP A 4 12.34 3.60 5.98
C ASP A 4 11.04 3.14 5.33
N ALA A 5 10.45 4.03 4.54
CA ALA A 5 9.14 3.80 3.91
C ALA A 5 9.18 2.67 2.88
N SER A 6 10.27 2.53 2.11
CA SER A 6 10.41 1.45 1.13
C SER A 6 10.45 0.08 1.81
N TYR A 7 11.29 -0.04 2.84
CA TYR A 7 11.36 -1.27 3.63
C TYR A 7 10.03 -1.60 4.31
N PHE A 8 9.33 -0.59 4.83
CA PHE A 8 8.02 -0.79 5.45
C PHE A 8 6.96 -1.28 4.44
N ILE A 9 6.93 -0.73 3.22
CA ILE A 9 6.02 -1.19 2.15
C ILE A 9 6.30 -2.66 1.80
N ASP A 10 7.58 -3.04 1.65
CA ASP A 10 7.96 -4.43 1.41
C ASP A 10 7.52 -5.36 2.54
N LEU A 11 7.67 -4.92 3.79
CA LEU A 11 7.23 -5.68 4.96
C LEU A 11 5.72 -5.85 4.97
N CYS A 12 4.96 -4.82 4.62
CA CYS A 12 3.51 -4.86 4.48
C CYS A 12 3.10 -5.92 3.45
N GLN A 13 3.72 -5.90 2.25
CA GLN A 13 3.46 -6.88 1.19
C GLN A 13 3.76 -8.32 1.63
N LYS A 14 4.91 -8.55 2.28
CA LYS A 14 5.28 -9.87 2.82
C LYS A 14 4.30 -10.36 3.89
N SER A 15 3.72 -9.43 4.65
CA SER A 15 2.73 -9.71 5.69
C SER A 15 1.30 -9.87 5.14
N GLY A 16 1.10 -9.68 3.84
CA GLY A 16 -0.18 -9.85 3.17
C GLY A 16 -1.02 -8.58 2.99
N PHE A 17 -0.43 -7.41 3.24
CA PHE A 17 -1.02 -6.11 2.90
C PHE A 17 -0.59 -5.67 1.51
N LYS A 18 -1.55 -5.38 0.64
CA LYS A 18 -1.30 -4.65 -0.59
C LYS A 18 -1.67 -3.19 -0.37
N LEU A 19 -0.67 -2.31 -0.47
CA LEU A 19 -0.81 -0.87 -0.34
C LEU A 19 -0.96 -0.23 -1.72
N SER A 20 -1.82 0.78 -1.82
CA SER A 20 -1.99 1.59 -3.01
C SER A 20 -2.38 3.02 -2.64
N ARG A 21 -2.24 3.94 -3.59
CA ARG A 21 -2.75 5.30 -3.45
C ARG A 21 -3.98 5.47 -4.32
N GLU A 22 -5.02 6.11 -3.80
CA GLU A 22 -6.15 6.58 -4.60
C GLU A 22 -6.24 8.09 -4.43
N GLY A 23 -5.62 8.83 -5.35
CA GLY A 23 -5.47 10.28 -5.22
C GLY A 23 -4.74 10.69 -3.94
N GLY A 24 -5.45 11.32 -2.99
CA GLY A 24 -4.90 11.76 -1.69
C GLY A 24 -5.02 10.73 -0.55
N LEU A 25 -5.55 9.55 -0.85
CA LEU A 25 -5.82 8.50 0.13
C LEU A 25 -4.80 7.38 0.02
N LEU A 26 -4.33 6.92 1.18
CA LEU A 26 -3.59 5.67 1.30
C LEU A 26 -4.63 4.58 1.52
N VAL A 27 -4.68 3.63 0.60
CA VAL A 27 -5.60 2.50 0.62
C VAL A 27 -4.78 1.25 0.85
N TYR A 28 -5.32 0.32 1.63
CA TYR A 28 -4.72 -1.00 1.80
C TYR A 28 -5.79 -2.07 1.64
N SER A 29 -5.38 -3.23 1.15
CA SER A 29 -6.18 -4.44 1.16
C SER A 29 -5.37 -5.56 1.79
N THR A 30 -5.97 -6.25 2.74
CA THR A 30 -5.54 -7.57 3.14
C THR A 30 -6.38 -8.54 2.32
N GLY A 31 -5.78 -9.56 1.70
CA GLY A 31 -6.57 -10.58 0.98
C GLY A 31 -7.58 -11.30 1.91
N ARG A 32 -8.07 -12.48 1.52
CA ARG A 32 -8.98 -13.29 2.39
C ARG A 32 -8.33 -13.83 3.67
N LYS A 33 -7.07 -13.46 3.97
CA LYS A 33 -6.34 -13.88 5.17
C LYS A 33 -6.35 -12.77 6.21
N ARG A 34 -6.70 -13.13 7.44
CA ARG A 34 -6.51 -12.27 8.61
C ARG A 34 -5.01 -12.11 8.86
N VAL A 35 -4.52 -10.87 8.90
CA VAL A 35 -3.12 -10.59 9.22
C VAL A 35 -2.99 -10.40 10.72
N GLU A 36 -2.13 -11.20 11.35
CA GLU A 36 -1.84 -11.09 12.78
C GLU A 36 -1.03 -9.81 13.03
N GLY A 37 -1.41 -9.05 14.06
CA GLY A 37 -0.80 -7.74 14.32
C GLY A 37 -1.17 -6.64 13.33
N ALA A 38 -2.28 -6.79 12.58
CA ALA A 38 -2.74 -5.79 11.60
C ALA A 38 -2.81 -4.35 12.16
N ASP A 39 -3.20 -4.19 13.42
CA ASP A 39 -3.32 -2.88 14.07
C ASP A 39 -1.98 -2.15 14.11
N PHE A 40 -0.87 -2.85 14.35
CA PHE A 40 0.48 -2.27 14.33
C PHE A 40 0.84 -1.71 12.96
N PHE A 41 0.52 -2.46 11.89
CA PHE A 41 0.76 -2.02 10.52
C PHE A 41 -0.10 -0.80 10.18
N ILE A 42 -1.37 -0.79 10.58
CA ILE A 42 -2.29 0.33 10.33
C ILE A 42 -1.82 1.59 11.07
N ASP A 43 -1.39 1.47 12.32
CA ASP A 43 -0.89 2.61 13.09
C ASP A 43 0.40 3.18 12.49
N ALA A 44 1.34 2.32 12.07
CA ALA A 44 2.53 2.75 11.37
C ALA A 44 2.21 3.45 10.03
N MET A 45 1.24 2.93 9.25
CA MET A 45 0.75 3.60 8.03
C MET A 45 0.17 4.98 8.31
N ARG A 46 -0.57 5.15 9.40
CA ARG A 46 -1.16 6.43 9.80
C ARG A 46 -0.07 7.43 10.20
N GLN A 47 0.88 7.01 11.01
CA GLN A 47 1.96 7.87 11.51
C GLN A 47 2.88 8.33 10.38
N HIS A 48 3.17 7.45 9.42
CA HIS A 48 4.14 7.69 8.34
C HIS A 48 3.50 7.88 6.96
N LYS A 49 2.22 8.25 6.91
CA LYS A 49 1.47 8.43 5.65
C LYS A 49 2.21 9.31 4.64
N ALA A 50 2.79 10.43 5.10
CA ALA A 50 3.48 11.39 4.23
C ALA A 50 4.75 10.80 3.58
N GLU A 51 5.41 9.86 4.25
CA GLU A 51 6.63 9.21 3.78
C GLU A 51 6.31 8.02 2.85
N ILE A 52 5.18 7.34 3.10
CA ILE A 52 4.72 6.18 2.33
C ILE A 52 4.06 6.59 1.01
N MET A 53 3.16 7.58 1.05
CA MET A 53 2.32 8.01 -0.10
C MET A 53 3.07 8.29 -1.42
N PRO A 54 4.27 8.90 -1.43
CA PRO A 54 5.02 9.15 -2.68
C PRO A 54 5.55 7.88 -3.35
N LEU A 55 5.67 6.78 -2.60
CA LEU A 55 6.23 5.50 -3.07
C LEU A 55 5.15 4.52 -3.54
N LEU A 56 3.87 4.83 -3.31
CA LEU A 56 2.77 3.97 -3.70
C LEU A 56 2.33 4.24 -5.14
N GLU A 57 2.03 3.16 -5.85
CA GLU A 57 1.36 3.26 -7.15
C GLU A 57 -0.04 3.84 -6.99
N ASP A 58 -0.42 4.71 -7.93
CA ASP A 58 -1.78 5.24 -7.98
C ASP A 58 -2.70 4.18 -8.60
N ALA A 59 -3.61 3.63 -7.80
CA ALA A 59 -4.54 2.59 -8.23
C ALA A 59 -5.47 3.08 -9.35
N ASN A 60 -5.69 4.40 -9.44
CA ASN A 60 -6.48 5.03 -10.49
C ASN A 60 -5.65 5.42 -11.71
N ALA A 61 -4.32 5.28 -11.70
CA ALA A 61 -3.49 5.48 -12.88
C ALA A 61 -3.56 4.29 -13.86
N VAL A 62 -4.71 3.62 -13.92
CA VAL A 62 -4.98 2.54 -14.86
C VAL A 62 -4.67 3.05 -16.26
N LYS A 63 -3.55 2.57 -16.82
CA LYS A 63 -3.42 2.39 -18.25
C LYS A 63 -4.64 1.59 -18.67
N GLN A 64 -5.62 2.23 -19.31
CA GLN A 64 -6.60 1.51 -20.11
C GLN A 64 -5.80 0.77 -21.18
N LEU A 65 -5.43 -0.46 -20.87
CA LEU A 65 -5.11 -1.46 -21.87
C LEU A 65 -6.46 -2.03 -22.27
N ASP A 66 -6.84 -1.79 -23.51
CA ASP A 66 -8.00 -2.44 -24.11
C ASP A 66 -7.81 -3.95 -23.93
N LEU A 67 -8.79 -4.60 -23.30
CA LEU A 67 -8.76 -6.04 -23.04
C LEU A 67 -8.95 -6.86 -24.33
N PHE A 68 -9.23 -6.20 -25.46
CA PHE A 68 -9.56 -6.82 -26.74
C PHE A 68 -8.70 -6.33 -27.92
N ASP A 69 -7.75 -5.40 -27.73
CA ASP A 69 -6.76 -5.09 -28.75
C ASP A 69 -5.60 -6.11 -28.67
N SER A 70 -5.82 -7.26 -29.31
CA SER A 70 -4.80 -8.27 -29.63
C SER A 70 -4.71 -8.49 -31.13
#